data_AF-A0A922PVI1-F1
#
_entry.id   AF-A0A922PVI1-F1
#
_cell.length_a   1.000
_cell.length_b   1.000
_cell.length_c   1.000
_cell.angle_alpha   90.00
_cell.angle_beta   90.00
_cell.angle_gamma   90.00
#
_symmetry.space_group_name_H-M   'P 1'
#
loop_
_entity.id
_entity.type
_entity.pdbx_description
1 polymer ?
#
loop_
_entity_poly.entity_id
_entity_poly.type
_entity_poly.pdbx_seq_one_letter_code
_entity_poly.pdbx_strand_id
1 'polypeptide(L)'
;MFNLNFTICHDENNNGFYERFYNRLANYLTTYGNVITDNQKQLEVPLNLQISFIGSAFLGLISHWLEDGMIYTSRYMTQSTAKMFNRLNNDGASLVGFFSGERDSVVEEI
;
A
#
# COMPACT_ATOMS: atom_id res chain seq x y z
N MET A 1 -2.33 -13.98 -23.90
CA MET A 1 -2.74 -13.19 -22.71
C MET A 1 -1.53 -12.42 -22.24
N PHE A 2 -1.38 -11.15 -22.64
CA PHE A 2 -0.18 -10.35 -22.37
C PHE A 2 -0.12 -9.96 -20.87
N ASN A 3 1.06 -10.12 -20.28
CA ASN A 3 1.34 -9.82 -18.88
C ASN A 3 1.16 -8.32 -18.58
N LEU A 4 0.05 -7.96 -17.94
CA LEU A 4 -0.24 -6.60 -17.43
C LEU A 4 0.85 -6.06 -16.48
N ASN A 5 1.73 -6.91 -15.96
CA ASN A 5 2.81 -6.52 -15.05
C ASN A 5 3.99 -5.83 -15.74
N PHE A 6 4.22 -6.08 -17.04
CA PHE A 6 5.37 -5.53 -17.76
C PHE A 6 5.09 -4.13 -18.33
N THR A 7 3.86 -3.87 -18.81
CA THR A 7 3.50 -2.60 -19.44
C THR A 7 3.43 -1.43 -18.46
N ILE A 8 3.21 -1.70 -17.17
CA ILE A 8 3.24 -0.64 -16.16
C ILE A 8 4.70 -0.23 -15.96
N CYS A 9 5.62 -1.17 -15.69
CA CYS A 9 7.01 -0.87 -15.35
C CYS A 9 7.93 -0.46 -16.53
N HIS A 10 7.46 -0.44 -17.78
CA HIS A 10 8.30 -0.15 -18.95
C HIS A 10 7.86 1.16 -19.62
N ASP A 11 8.05 2.27 -18.90
CA ASP A 11 7.95 3.61 -19.46
C ASP A 11 9.26 4.31 -19.10
N GLU A 12 9.99 4.75 -20.12
CA GLU A 12 11.25 5.51 -19.95
C GLU A 12 10.99 6.85 -19.24
N ASN A 13 9.72 7.26 -19.14
CA ASN A 13 9.27 8.44 -18.45
C ASN A 13 8.55 8.05 -17.13
N ASN A 14 9.29 8.07 -16.02
CA ASN A 14 8.80 7.74 -14.67
C ASN A 14 7.45 8.40 -14.31
N ASN A 15 7.19 9.60 -14.82
CA ASN A 15 5.94 10.32 -14.57
C ASN A 15 4.70 9.59 -15.10
N GLY A 16 4.77 8.97 -16.28
CA GLY A 16 3.66 8.23 -16.87
C GLY A 16 3.36 6.93 -16.11
N PHE A 17 4.40 6.29 -15.58
CA PHE A 17 4.26 5.13 -14.70
C PHE A 17 3.49 5.47 -13.43
N TYR A 18 3.89 6.53 -12.73
CA TYR A 18 3.32 6.93 -11.46
C TYR A 18 1.84 7.30 -11.56
N GLU A 19 1.48 8.07 -12.58
CA GLU A 19 0.08 8.44 -12.83
C GLU A 19 -0.78 7.19 -13.12
N ARG A 20 -0.32 6.29 -14.00
CA ARG A 20 -1.07 5.06 -14.32
C ARG A 20 -1.20 4.13 -13.12
N PHE A 21 -0.15 4.00 -12.31
CA PHE A 21 -0.19 3.22 -11.08
C PHE A 21 -1.22 3.81 -10.11
N TYR A 22 -1.11 5.11 -9.82
CA TYR A 22 -1.99 5.79 -8.89
C TYR A 22 -3.45 5.69 -9.33
N ASN A 23 -3.75 6.00 -10.60
CA ASN A 23 -5.11 5.92 -11.14
C ASN A 23 -5.68 4.51 -11.05
N ARG A 24 -4.88 3.48 -11.36
CA ARG A 24 -5.31 2.08 -11.25
C ARG A 24 -5.61 1.69 -9.80
N LEU A 25 -4.74 2.07 -8.86
CA LEU A 25 -4.91 1.77 -7.44
C LEU A 25 -6.09 2.52 -6.84
N ALA A 26 -6.23 3.81 -7.14
CA ALA A 26 -7.35 4.63 -6.69
C ALA A 26 -8.70 4.09 -7.18
N ASN A 27 -8.79 3.67 -8.44
CA ASN A 27 -9.99 3.02 -8.98
C ASN A 27 -10.31 1.72 -8.23
N TYR A 28 -9.32 0.87 -8.00
CA TYR A 28 -9.49 -0.39 -7.26
C TYR A 28 -10.01 -0.14 -5.82
N LEU A 29 -9.39 0.80 -5.10
CA LEU A 29 -9.78 1.14 -3.72
C LEU A 29 -11.13 1.84 -3.66
N THR A 30 -11.50 2.65 -4.66
CA THR A 30 -12.83 3.26 -4.75
C THR A 30 -13.90 2.20 -4.91
N THR A 31 -13.70 1.24 -5.83
CA THR A 31 -14.65 0.14 -6.03
C THR A 31 -14.79 -0.70 -4.76
N TYR A 32 -13.68 -1.02 -4.10
CA TYR A 32 -13.70 -1.77 -2.84
C TYR A 32 -14.37 -0.99 -1.70
N GLY A 33 -14.04 0.30 -1.56
CA GLY A 33 -14.64 1.19 -0.56
C GLY A 33 -16.15 1.28 -0.70
N ASN A 34 -16.66 1.41 -1.94
CA ASN A 34 -18.10 1.44 -2.23
C ASN A 34 -18.83 0.15 -1.80
N VAL A 35 -18.17 -1.00 -1.88
CA VAL A 35 -18.72 -2.30 -1.42
C VAL A 35 -18.79 -2.37 0.10
N ILE A 36 -17.88 -1.70 0.82
CA ILE A 36 -17.80 -1.73 2.28
C ILE A 36 -18.60 -0.59 2.93
N THR A 37 -18.78 0.54 2.26
CA THR A 37 -19.51 1.71 2.80
C THR A 37 -20.98 1.44 3.12
N ASP A 38 -21.58 0.36 2.59
CA ASP A 38 -22.91 -0.08 3.04
C ASP A 38 -22.91 -0.50 4.53
N ASN A 39 -21.76 -0.91 5.07
CA ASN A 39 -21.56 -1.30 6.47
C ASN A 39 -20.75 -0.28 7.30
N GLN A 40 -20.22 0.79 6.70
CA GLN A 40 -19.25 1.70 7.35
C GLN A 40 -19.64 3.19 7.28
N LYS A 41 -20.93 3.53 7.46
CA LYS A 41 -21.43 4.92 7.57
C LYS A 41 -20.84 5.77 8.72
N GLN A 42 -19.74 5.35 9.36
CA GLN A 42 -19.12 5.98 10.53
C GLN A 42 -17.60 6.17 10.42
N LEU A 43 -17.01 6.18 9.23
CA LEU A 43 -15.60 6.57 9.10
C LEU A 43 -15.47 8.10 9.27
N GLU A 44 -14.73 8.55 10.28
CA GLU A 44 -14.47 9.97 10.56
C GLU A 44 -13.69 10.67 9.43
N VAL A 45 -12.94 9.90 8.63
CA VAL A 45 -12.14 10.42 7.52
C VAL A 45 -12.82 10.12 6.17
N PRO A 46 -12.97 11.12 5.28
CA PRO A 46 -13.49 10.93 3.93
C PRO A 46 -12.76 9.84 3.12
N LEU A 47 -13.51 8.99 2.40
CA LEU A 47 -12.97 7.87 1.62
C LEU A 47 -11.90 8.32 0.61
N ASN A 48 -12.10 9.45 -0.07
CA ASN A 48 -11.13 9.99 -1.01
C ASN A 48 -9.78 10.33 -0.34
N LEU A 49 -9.78 10.81 0.91
CA LEU A 49 -8.55 11.08 1.65
C LEU A 49 -7.85 9.78 2.05
N GLN A 50 -8.60 8.77 2.47
CA GLN A 50 -8.04 7.44 2.76
C GLN A 50 -7.40 6.82 1.51
N ILE A 51 -8.08 6.92 0.36
CA ILE A 51 -7.56 6.43 -0.93
C ILE A 51 -6.29 7.18 -1.33
N SER A 52 -6.28 8.52 -1.21
CA SER A 52 -5.09 9.32 -1.52
C SER A 52 -3.91 8.99 -0.61
N PHE A 53 -4.18 8.75 0.69
CA PHE A 53 -3.16 8.33 1.64
C PHE A 53 -2.53 6.99 1.25
N ILE A 54 -3.36 5.97 1.04
CA ILE A 54 -2.91 4.63 0.64
C ILE A 54 -2.16 4.71 -0.71
N GLY A 55 -2.73 5.43 -1.68
CA GLY A 55 -2.14 5.62 -3.01
C GLY A 55 -0.75 6.25 -2.93
N SER A 56 -0.58 7.28 -2.11
CA SER A 56 0.70 7.96 -1.91
C SER A 56 1.73 7.07 -1.22
N ALA A 57 1.32 6.28 -0.21
CA ALA A 57 2.20 5.37 0.50
C ALA A 57 2.75 4.25 -0.42
N PHE A 58 1.87 3.62 -1.21
CA PHE A 58 2.30 2.61 -2.19
C PHE A 58 3.16 3.20 -3.30
N LEU A 59 2.86 4.42 -3.76
CA LEU A 59 3.65 5.10 -4.76
C LEU A 59 5.08 5.35 -4.26
N GLY A 60 5.23 5.92 -3.06
CA GLY A 60 6.54 6.17 -2.46
C GLY A 60 7.36 4.89 -2.25
N LEU A 61 6.70 3.80 -1.82
CA LEU A 61 7.34 2.49 -1.68
C LEU A 61 7.90 1.97 -3.01
N ILE A 62 7.10 2.06 -4.08
CA ILE A 62 7.50 1.60 -5.41
C ILE A 62 8.58 2.50 -6.01
N SER A 63 8.48 3.83 -5.82
CA SER A 63 9.51 4.78 -6.24
C SER A 63 10.86 4.44 -5.63
N HIS A 64 10.90 4.22 -4.31
CA HIS A 64 12.13 3.84 -3.62
C HIS A 64 12.71 2.52 -4.12
N TRP A 65 11.85 1.51 -4.37
CA TRP A 65 12.30 0.23 -4.92
C TRP A 65 12.84 0.32 -6.35
N LEU A 66 12.28 1.22 -7.17
CA LEU A 66 12.78 1.47 -8.53
C LEU A 66 14.15 2.15 -8.50
N GLU A 67 14.35 3.10 -7.58
CA GLU A 67 15.62 3.80 -7.38
C GLU A 67 16.75 2.85 -6.94
N ASP A 68 16.46 1.88 -6.08
CA ASP A 68 17.45 0.93 -5.54
C ASP A 68 17.82 -0.22 -6.49
N GLY A 69 17.30 -0.21 -7.73
CA GLY A 69 17.54 -1.26 -8.71
C GLY A 69 16.71 -2.52 -8.40
N MET A 70 15.53 -2.60 -9.01
CA MET A 70 14.57 -3.69 -8.82
C MET A 70 15.20 -5.08 -9.02
N ILE A 71 15.38 -5.84 -7.94
CA ILE A 71 15.81 -7.25 -7.99
C ILE A 71 14.60 -8.20 -8.11
N TYR A 72 13.41 -7.76 -7.68
CA TYR A 72 12.21 -8.58 -7.57
C TYR A 72 11.01 -8.03 -8.34
N THR A 73 10.10 -8.91 -8.76
CA THR A 73 8.85 -8.48 -9.41
C THR A 73 7.93 -7.76 -8.42
N SER A 74 7.14 -6.79 -8.92
CA SER A 74 6.15 -6.05 -8.11
C SER A 74 5.17 -6.96 -7.38
N ARG A 75 4.75 -8.07 -8.02
CA ARG A 75 3.90 -9.11 -7.40
C ARG A 75 4.58 -9.79 -6.22
N TYR A 76 5.84 -10.18 -6.37
CA TYR A 76 6.58 -10.86 -5.31
C TYR A 76 6.79 -9.93 -4.11
N MET A 77 7.19 -8.69 -4.37
CA MET A 77 7.40 -7.69 -3.32
C MET A 77 6.12 -7.39 -2.55
N THR A 78 5.03 -7.08 -3.26
CA THR A 78 3.73 -6.81 -2.62
C THR A 78 3.23 -8.00 -1.78
N GLN A 79 3.45 -9.24 -2.24
CA GLN A 79 3.15 -10.44 -1.44
C GLN A 79 4.03 -10.56 -0.18
N SER A 80 5.32 -10.27 -0.29
CA SER A 80 6.25 -10.31 0.85
C SER A 80 5.89 -9.24 1.89
N THR A 81 5.66 -8.00 1.45
CA THR A 81 5.27 -6.88 2.30
C THR A 81 3.90 -7.14 2.96
N ALA A 82 2.92 -7.72 2.25
CA ALA A 82 1.64 -8.10 2.85
C ALA A 82 1.80 -9.15 3.98
N LYS A 83 2.70 -10.13 3.81
CA LYS A 83 3.02 -11.08 4.88
C LYS A 83 3.64 -10.39 6.09
N MET A 84 4.53 -9.41 5.86
CA MET A 84 5.14 -8.62 6.93
C MET A 84 4.10 -7.80 7.70
N PHE A 85 3.19 -7.11 7.00
CA PHE A 85 2.08 -6.37 7.63
C PHE A 85 1.15 -7.28 8.43
N ASN A 86 0.81 -8.46 7.89
CA ASN A 86 -0.01 -9.43 8.63
C ASN A 86 0.69 -9.92 9.90
N ARG A 87 2.01 -10.13 9.86
CA ARG A 87 2.78 -10.48 11.07
C ARG A 87 2.80 -9.35 12.09
N LEU A 88 3.08 -8.12 11.65
CA LEU A 88 3.04 -6.93 12.49
C LEU A 88 1.74 -6.89 13.31
N ASN A 89 0.60 -6.99 12.63
CA ASN A 89 -0.72 -6.96 13.26
C ASN A 89 -1.01 -8.16 14.18
N ASN A 90 -0.41 -9.33 13.93
CA ASN A 90 -0.59 -10.52 14.76
C ASN A 90 0.27 -10.49 16.04
N ASP A 91 1.44 -9.84 15.98
CA ASP A 91 2.40 -9.76 17.09
C ASP A 91 2.04 -8.65 18.10
N GLY A 92 0.83 -8.09 18.01
CA GLY A 92 0.34 -7.01 18.86
C GLY A 92 0.84 -5.62 18.47
N ALA A 93 1.76 -5.52 17.51
CA ALA A 93 2.22 -4.26 16.95
C ALA A 93 1.22 -3.74 15.90
N SER A 94 0.99 -2.43 15.87
CA SER A 94 0.11 -1.80 14.88
C SER A 94 0.83 -0.72 14.10
N LEU A 95 0.58 -0.66 12.79
CA LEU A 95 1.02 0.49 11.98
C LEU A 95 0.44 1.80 12.51
N VAL A 96 -0.75 1.77 13.11
CA VAL A 96 -1.35 2.93 13.77
C VAL A 96 -0.56 3.30 15.03
N GLY A 97 -0.14 2.30 15.82
CA GLY A 97 0.68 2.50 17.03
C GLY A 97 1.98 3.24 16.75
N PHE A 98 2.63 2.96 15.62
CA PHE A 98 3.81 3.71 15.15
C PHE A 98 3.55 5.23 15.03
N PHE A 99 2.39 5.64 14.50
CA PHE A 99 2.04 7.05 14.35
C PHE A 99 1.49 7.67 15.64
N SER A 100 0.96 6.87 16.56
CA SER A 100 0.49 7.32 17.88
C SER A 100 1.63 7.60 18.86
N GLY A 101 2.85 7.11 18.58
CA GLY A 101 4.00 7.26 19.49
C GLY A 101 3.90 6.43 20.77
N GLU A 102 2.85 5.61 20.90
CA GLU A 102 2.74 4.59 21.92
C GLU A 102 3.75 3.50 21.55
N ARG A 103 4.85 3.43 22.31
CA ARG A 103 5.72 2.25 22.28
C ARG A 103 4.87 1.11 22.83
N ASP A 104 4.39 0.24 21.95
CA ASP A 104 3.90 -1.08 22.35
C ASP A 104 5.00 -1.71 23.21
N SER A 105 4.76 -1.81 24.50
CA SER A 105 5.68 -2.32 25.51
C SER A 105 5.75 -3.85 25.40
N VAL A 106 6.21 -4.35 24.26
CA VAL A 106 6.36 -5.78 24.01
C VAL A 106 7.73 -6.03 23.39
N VAL A 107 8.79 -5.76 24.16
CA VAL A 107 9.96 -6.65 24.27
C VAL A 107 10.60 -6.41 25.64
N GLU A 108 10.02 -6.97 26.71
CA GLU A 108 10.81 -7.39 27.86
C GLU A 108 10.39 -8.83 28.21
N GLU A 109 11.40 -9.65 28.53
CA GLU A 109 11.39 -11.09 28.82
C GLU A 109 11.56 -12.06 27.65
N ILE A 110 12.83 -12.23 27.21
CA ILE A 110 13.58 -13.50 27.39
C ILE A 110 15.01 -13.17 27.84
#